data_AF-A0A562I9W2-F1
#
_entry.id   AF-A0A562I9W2-F1
#
_cell.length_a   1.000
_cell.length_b   1.000
_cell.length_c   1.000
_cell.angle_alpha   90.00
_cell.angle_beta   90.00
_cell.angle_gamma   90.00
#
_symmetry.space_group_name_H-M   'P 1'
#
loop_
_entity.id
_entity.type
_entity.pdbx_description
1 polymer ?
#
loop_
_entity_poly.entity_id
_entity_poly.type
_entity_poly.pdbx_seq_one_letter_code
_entity_poly.pdbx_strand_id
1 'polypeptide(L)' 'MSDLVIRAVLDASAIVAYCSGSVSVGEVIAEITDEGAGFAVPDVCLIEAARRLDVDQWPALDLLVAHSQ' A
#
# COMPACT_ATOMS: atom_id res chain seq x y z
N MET A 1 -13.36 -5.72 20.04
CA MET A 1 -12.56 -5.45 18.84
C MET A 1 -11.32 -4.72 19.31
N SER A 2 -10.15 -5.32 19.18
CA SER A 2 -8.89 -4.61 19.39
C SER A 2 -8.77 -3.52 18.32
N ASP A 3 -8.47 -2.30 18.71
CA ASP A 3 -8.17 -1.23 17.76
C ASP A 3 -6.93 -1.61 16.95
N LEU A 4 -7.06 -1.64 15.62
CA LEU A 4 -5.93 -1.85 14.73
C LEU A 4 -5.00 -0.64 14.82
N VAL A 5 -3.77 -0.85 15.25
CA VAL A 5 -2.76 0.23 15.30
C VAL A 5 -2.23 0.45 13.89
N ILE A 6 -2.51 1.62 13.32
CA ILE A 6 -1.91 2.04 12.04
C ILE A 6 -0.48 2.54 12.31
N ARG A 7 0.52 1.89 11.71
CA ARG A 7 1.93 2.22 11.89
C ARG A 7 2.57 2.95 10.71
N ALA A 8 1.95 2.88 9.54
CA ALA A 8 2.40 3.58 8.35
C ALA A 8 1.23 4.13 7.55
N VAL A 9 1.48 5.21 6.84
CA VAL A 9 0.59 5.79 5.83
C VAL A 9 1.38 5.84 4.54
N LEU A 10 0.90 5.17 3.48
CA LEU A 10 1.58 5.16 2.20
C LEU A 10 1.26 6.44 1.42
N ASP A 11 2.28 7.21 1.07
CA ASP A 11 2.11 8.28 0.11
C ASP A 11 2.08 7.75 -1.34
N ALA A 12 1.80 8.63 -2.30
CA ALA A 12 1.73 8.24 -3.71
C ALA A 12 3.05 7.64 -4.23
N SER A 13 4.21 8.06 -3.70
CA SER A 13 5.51 7.54 -4.13
C SER A 13 5.76 6.12 -3.62
N ALA A 14 5.35 5.82 -2.38
CA ALA A 14 5.41 4.48 -1.82
C ALA A 14 4.47 3.52 -2.55
N ILE A 15 3.26 3.96 -2.90
CA ILE A 15 2.29 3.17 -3.69
C ILE A 15 2.86 2.87 -5.08
N VAL A 16 3.41 3.87 -5.79
CA VAL A 16 4.04 3.67 -7.10
C VAL A 16 5.23 2.71 -7.00
N ALA A 17 6.08 2.89 -5.99
CA ALA A 17 7.24 2.04 -5.76
C ALA A 17 6.83 0.58 -5.50
N TYR A 18 5.82 0.35 -4.65
CA TYR A 18 5.26 -0.98 -4.39
C TYR A 18 4.74 -1.62 -5.69
N CYS A 19 3.91 -0.91 -6.45
CA CYS A 19 3.34 -1.41 -7.70
C CYS A 19 4.40 -1.61 -8.80
N SER A 20 5.55 -0.97 -8.68
CA SER A 20 6.72 -1.16 -9.56
C SER A 20 7.66 -2.27 -9.07
N GLY A 21 7.28 -3.04 -8.05
CA GLY A 21 8.04 -4.17 -7.54
C GLY A 21 9.14 -3.81 -6.54
N SER A 22 9.04 -2.67 -5.85
CA SER A 22 9.98 -2.31 -4.78
C SER A 22 9.91 -3.29 -3.61
N VAL A 23 10.96 -4.09 -3.46
CA VAL A 23 11.11 -5.03 -2.34
C VAL A 23 11.10 -4.30 -1.00
N SER A 24 11.80 -3.18 -0.88
CA SER A 24 11.90 -2.43 0.38
C SER A 24 10.53 -1.94 0.88
N VAL A 25 9.64 -1.48 -0.01
CA VAL A 25 8.28 -1.08 0.39
C VAL A 25 7.45 -2.31 0.75
N GLY A 26 7.58 -3.39 -0.01
CA GLY A 26 6.90 -4.66 0.27
C GLY A 26 7.29 -5.27 1.62
N GLU A 27 8.58 -5.25 1.97
CA GLU A 27 9.10 -5.73 3.26
C GLU A 27 8.52 -4.93 4.43
N VAL A 28 8.51 -3.59 4.34
CA VAL A 28 7.92 -2.74 5.39
C VAL A 28 6.42 -3.05 5.59
N ILE A 29 5.67 -3.25 4.50
CA ILE A 29 4.27 -3.64 4.57
C ILE A 29 4.12 -5.00 5.27
N ALA A 30 4.92 -5.99 4.86
CA ALA A 30 4.90 -7.33 5.42
C ALA A 30 5.22 -7.34 6.93
N GLU A 31 6.29 -6.65 7.34
CA GLU A 31 6.69 -6.51 8.74
C GLU A 31 5.57 -5.90 9.60
N ILE A 32 4.93 -4.82 9.12
CA ILE A 32 3.81 -4.20 9.82
C ILE A 32 2.66 -5.19 10.02
N THR A 33 2.30 -5.93 8.97
CA THR A 33 1.18 -6.89 9.03
C THR A 33 1.52 -8.12 9.88
N ASP A 34 2.75 -8.61 9.84
CA ASP A 34 3.22 -9.76 10.64
C ASP A 34 3.22 -9.43 12.14
N GLU A 35 3.42 -8.17 12.50
CA GLU A 35 3.33 -7.68 13.87
C GLU A 35 1.89 -7.39 14.34
N GLY A 36 0.88 -7.73 13.55
CA GLY A 36 -0.54 -7.50 13.86
C GLY A 36 -0.95 -6.03 13.82
N ALA A 37 -0.16 -5.18 13.15
CA ALA A 37 -0.48 -3.79 12.90
C ALA A 37 -0.98 -3.57 11.48
N GLY A 38 -1.52 -2.38 11.21
CA GLY A 38 -2.01 -1.98 9.90
C GLY A 38 -1.17 -0.86 9.28
N PHE A 39 -1.39 -0.66 7.99
CA PHE A 39 -0.99 0.54 7.26
C PHE A 39 -2.22 1.15 6.61
N ALA A 40 -2.16 2.45 6.31
CA ALA A 40 -3.23 3.16 5.63
C ALA A 40 -2.81 3.56 4.23
N VAL A 41 -3.78 3.53 3.31
CA VAL A 41 -3.64 4.01 1.93
C VAL A 41 -4.67 5.12 1.71
N PRO A 42 -4.28 6.40 1.77
CA PRO A 42 -5.21 7.49 1.53
C PRO A 42 -5.70 7.50 0.08
N ASP A 43 -7.01 7.65 -0.13
CA ASP A 43 -7.61 7.67 -1.47
C ASP A 43 -6.94 8.69 -2.40
N VAL A 44 -6.57 9.86 -1.88
CA VAL A 44 -5.89 10.91 -2.66
C VAL A 44 -4.52 10.46 -3.17
N CYS A 45 -3.79 9.68 -2.38
CA CYS A 45 -2.48 9.13 -2.76
C CYS A 45 -2.65 7.97 -3.73
N LEU A 46 -3.68 7.14 -3.55
CA LEU A 46 -4.04 6.05 -4.44
C LEU A 46 -4.40 6.58 -5.84
N ILE A 47 -5.28 7.59 -5.92
CA ILE A 47 -5.67 8.24 -7.19
C ILE A 47 -4.45 8.82 -7.90
N GLU A 48 -3.56 9.49 -7.16
CA GLU A 48 -2.35 10.07 -7.74
C GLU A 48 -1.36 9.00 -8.23
N ALA A 49 -1.21 7.90 -7.49
CA ALA A 49 -0.38 6.78 -7.92
C ALA A 49 -0.94 6.10 -9.18
N ALA A 50 -2.26 5.88 -9.25
CA ALA A 50 -2.93 5.28 -10.39
C ALA A 50 -2.68 6.04 -11.70
N ARG A 51 -2.50 7.37 -11.64
CA ARG A 51 -2.17 8.21 -12.81
C ARG A 51 -0.75 8.03 -13.34
N ARG A 52 0.14 7.42 -12.54
CA ARG A 52 1.57 7.26 -12.83
C ARG A 52 1.95 5.82 -13.18
N LEU A 53 1.03 4.88 -13.02
CA LEU A 53 1.24 3.45 -13.23
C LEU A 53 0.68 3.01 -14.59
N ASP A 54 1.39 2.12 -15.24
CA ASP A 54 0.92 1.42 -16.42
C ASP A 54 -0.06 0.30 -16.05
N VAL A 55 -0.89 -0.13 -17.02
CA VAL A 55 -1.99 -1.11 -16.79
C VAL A 55 -1.49 -2.45 -16.26
N ASP A 56 -0.28 -2.86 -16.62
CA ASP A 56 0.37 -4.08 -16.14
C ASP A 56 0.72 -4.02 -14.63
N GLN A 57 0.79 -2.82 -14.05
CA GLN A 57 1.10 -2.60 -12.64
C GLN A 57 -0.18 -2.54 -11.76
N TRP A 58 -1.36 -2.47 -12.37
CA TRP A 58 -2.64 -2.37 -11.66
C TRP A 58 -2.97 -3.56 -10.76
N PRO A 59 -2.58 -4.82 -11.04
CA PRO A 59 -2.83 -5.92 -10.10
C PRO A 59 -2.23 -5.70 -8.71
N ALA A 60 -1.07 -5.03 -8.60
CA ALA A 60 -0.49 -4.68 -7.31
C ALA A 60 -1.25 -3.53 -6.63
N LEU A 61 -1.79 -2.60 -7.41
CA LEU A 61 -2.66 -1.54 -6.92
C LEU A 61 -3.98 -2.11 -6.37
N ASP A 62 -4.57 -3.09 -7.08
CA ASP A 62 -5.80 -3.79 -6.64
C ASP A 62 -5.58 -4.51 -5.30
N LEU A 63 -4.39 -5.09 -5.08
CA LEU A 63 -4.04 -5.70 -3.80
C LEU A 63 -4.00 -4.65 -2.67
N LEU A 64 -3.47 -3.45 -2.96
CA LEU A 64 -3.52 -2.31 -2.05
C LEU A 64 -4.93 -1.71 -1.90
N VAL A 65 -5.93 -2.07 -2.69
CA VAL A 65 -7.33 -1.68 -2.42
C VAL A 65 -8.03 -2.78 -1.63
N ALA A 66 -7.75 -4.04 -1.94
CA ALA A 66 -8.38 -5.18 -1.28
C ALA A 66 -7.98 -5.33 0.20
N HIS A 67 -6.80 -4.86 0.61
CA HIS A 67 -6.35 -4.94 2.01
C HIS A 67 -7.09 -3.98 2.96
N SER A 68 -7.79 -2.97 2.44
CA SER A 68 -8.47 -1.96 3.24
C SER A 68 -9.89 -2.35 3.66
N GLN A 69 -10.33 -3.58 3.35
CA GLN A 69 -11.66 -4.12 3.64
C GLN A 69 -11.64 -5.04 4.87
#